data_AF-A0A537KEH1-F1
#
_entry.id   AF-A0A537KEH1-F1
#
_cell.length_a   1.000
_cell.length_b   1.000
_cell.length_c   1.000
_cell.angle_alpha   90.00
_cell.angle_beta   90.00
_cell.angle_gamma   90.00
#
_symmetry.space_group_name_H-M   'P 1'
#
loop_
_entity.id
_entity.type
_entity.pdbx_description
1 polymer ?
#
loop_
_entity_poly.entity_id
_entity_poly.type
_entity_poly.pdbx_seq_one_letter_code
_entity_poly.pdbx_strand_id
1 'polypeptide(L)'
;YVRDHQSQPGYTSPVYTKTPMSNSNYTSLYNEVRNTYGFGAKMSKLTEIFANESYYFTVAQAKQLIQLVSDESNRLALAKSAYGNITDPENFNSMYEVLTSQSSKNELSAYVNTYSYNRQ
;
A
#
# COMPACT_ATOMS: atom_id res chain seq x y z
N TYR A 1 -52.05 -9.85 21.31
CA TYR A 1 -51.42 -8.69 20.65
C TYR A 1 -49.94 -9.00 20.49
N VAL A 2 -49.48 -9.15 19.25
CA VAL A 2 -48.06 -9.17 18.87
C VAL A 2 -47.61 -7.73 18.57
N ARG A 3 -46.28 -7.49 18.59
CA ARG A 3 -45.52 -6.36 18.01
C ARG A 3 -45.43 -5.09 18.87
N ASP A 4 -44.28 -4.41 19.07
CA ASP A 4 -42.97 -4.41 18.42
C ASP A 4 -41.86 -3.95 19.41
N HIS A 5 -40.73 -4.65 19.44
CA HIS A 5 -39.48 -4.06 19.96
C HIS A 5 -38.89 -3.18 18.85
N GLN A 6 -39.14 -1.87 18.92
CA GLN A 6 -38.53 -0.91 18.01
C GLN A 6 -37.01 -0.89 18.19
N SER A 7 -36.36 -1.08 17.05
CA SER A 7 -34.93 -1.12 16.79
C SER A 7 -34.20 0.11 17.30
N GLN A 8 -33.12 -0.10 18.05
CA GLN A 8 -32.05 0.90 18.15
C GLN A 8 -31.31 0.91 16.80
N PRO A 9 -31.24 2.02 16.07
CA PRO A 9 -30.27 2.15 14.99
C PRO A 9 -28.89 2.25 15.66
N GLY A 10 -28.23 1.11 15.82
CA GLY A 10 -26.83 1.09 16.18
C GLY A 10 -26.08 1.83 15.09
N TYR A 11 -25.68 3.06 15.38
CA TYR A 11 -24.79 3.85 14.54
C TYR A 11 -23.44 3.12 14.58
N THR A 12 -23.27 2.10 13.74
CA THR A 12 -21.95 1.54 13.48
C THR A 12 -21.16 2.67 12.87
N SER A 13 -20.13 3.16 13.58
CA SER A 13 -19.10 4.00 12.97
C SER A 13 -18.76 3.37 11.62
N PRO A 14 -18.75 4.13 10.51
CA PRO A 14 -18.36 3.57 9.23
C PRO A 14 -17.02 2.89 9.45
N VAL A 15 -16.99 1.57 9.35
CA VAL A 15 -15.73 0.83 9.29
C VAL A 15 -15.15 1.31 7.97
N TYR A 16 -14.22 2.27 8.05
CA TYR A 16 -13.41 2.67 6.91
C TYR A 16 -12.57 1.45 6.55
N THR A 17 -13.17 0.54 5.80
CA THR A 17 -12.48 -0.61 5.26
C THR A 17 -11.47 -0.06 4.29
N LYS A 18 -10.19 -0.29 4.59
CA LYS A 18 -9.11 -0.04 3.64
C LYS A 18 -9.34 -0.96 2.45
N THR A 19 -10.09 -0.47 1.46
CA THR A 19 -10.47 -1.24 0.28
C THR A 19 -9.43 -0.98 -0.79
N PRO A 20 -8.74 -2.00 -1.31
CA PRO A 20 -7.73 -1.79 -2.32
C PRO A 20 -8.35 -1.18 -3.58
N MET A 21 -7.58 -0.37 -4.28
CA MET A 21 -7.98 0.23 -5.54
C MET A 21 -8.46 -0.85 -6.52
N SER A 22 -9.57 -0.58 -7.21
CA SER A 22 -10.14 -1.50 -8.20
C SER A 22 -9.14 -1.78 -9.33
N ASN A 23 -9.29 -2.93 -10.00
CA ASN A 23 -8.43 -3.31 -11.12
C ASN A 23 -8.42 -2.27 -12.26
N SER A 24 -9.54 -1.61 -12.54
CA SER A 24 -9.63 -0.58 -13.57
C SER A 24 -8.81 0.67 -13.20
N ASN A 25 -9.00 1.18 -11.97
CA ASN A 25 -8.30 2.37 -11.50
C ASN A 25 -6.80 2.09 -11.37
N TYR A 26 -6.46 0.90 -10.86
CA TYR A 26 -5.09 0.44 -10.75
C TYR A 26 -4.41 0.34 -12.13
N THR A 27 -5.09 -0.22 -13.13
CA THR A 27 -4.53 -0.35 -14.50
C THR A 27 -4.23 1.02 -15.09
N SER A 28 -5.13 1.99 -14.92
CA SER A 28 -4.91 3.37 -15.36
C SER A 28 -3.70 3.98 -14.66
N LEU A 29 -3.64 3.89 -13.33
CA LEU A 29 -2.54 4.42 -12.52
C LEU A 29 -1.18 3.79 -12.89
N TYR A 30 -1.14 2.45 -13.03
CA TYR A 30 0.05 1.72 -13.41
C TYR A 30 0.58 2.17 -14.77
N ASN A 31 -0.29 2.30 -15.77
CA ASN A 31 0.08 2.76 -17.11
C ASN A 31 0.58 4.22 -17.07
N GLU A 32 -0.03 5.06 -16.24
CA GLU A 32 0.40 6.45 -16.04
C GLU A 32 1.83 6.55 -15.52
N VAL A 33 2.19 5.76 -14.50
CA VAL A 33 3.56 5.70 -13.98
C VAL A 33 4.51 5.06 -15.00
N ARG A 34 4.10 3.96 -15.62
CA ARG A 34 4.91 3.23 -16.62
C ARG A 34 5.34 4.14 -17.77
N ASN A 35 4.41 4.95 -18.27
CA ASN A 35 4.61 5.86 -19.40
C ASN A 35 5.25 7.21 -19.01
N THR A 36 5.43 7.48 -17.71
CA THR A 36 6.13 8.68 -17.26
C THR A 36 7.61 8.59 -17.67
N TYR A 37 8.12 9.61 -18.38
CA TYR A 37 9.49 9.62 -18.88
C TYR A 37 10.49 10.09 -17.82
N GLY A 38 11.58 9.34 -17.64
CA GLY A 38 12.66 9.65 -16.70
C GLY A 38 12.51 8.98 -15.33
N PHE A 39 13.62 8.46 -14.80
CA PHE A 39 13.64 7.73 -13.52
C PHE A 39 13.23 8.60 -12.34
N GLY A 40 13.71 9.86 -12.29
CA GLY A 40 13.33 10.81 -11.23
C GLY A 40 11.83 11.12 -11.24
N ALA A 41 11.24 11.31 -12.42
CA ALA A 41 9.81 11.58 -12.54
C ALA A 41 8.94 10.39 -12.09
N LYS A 42 9.36 9.14 -12.42
CA LYS A 42 8.69 7.93 -11.91
C LYS A 42 8.77 7.84 -10.38
N MET A 43 9.94 8.12 -9.82
CA MET A 43 10.14 8.11 -8.37
C MET A 43 9.27 9.16 -7.66
N SER A 44 9.25 10.41 -8.14
CA SER A 44 8.41 11.47 -7.57
C SER A 44 6.94 11.07 -7.58
N LYS A 45 6.46 10.58 -8.73
CA LYS A 45 5.07 10.17 -8.88
C LYS A 45 4.68 9.00 -7.98
N LEU A 46 5.53 7.98 -7.87
CA LEU A 46 5.27 6.85 -6.96
C LEU A 46 5.31 7.28 -5.49
N THR A 47 6.16 8.25 -5.14
CA THR A 47 6.19 8.83 -3.80
C THR A 47 4.88 9.53 -3.47
N GLU A 48 4.34 10.34 -4.40
CA GLU A 48 3.03 11.00 -4.25
C GLU A 48 1.88 9.97 -4.13
N ILE A 49 1.90 8.93 -4.96
CA ILE A 49 0.90 7.85 -4.95
C ILE A 49 0.87 7.14 -3.60
N PHE A 50 2.03 6.75 -3.06
CA PHE A 50 2.09 6.02 -1.78
C PHE A 50 1.93 6.93 -0.56
N ALA A 51 2.17 8.24 -0.68
CA ALA A 51 1.87 9.21 0.38
C ALA A 51 0.37 9.54 0.49
N ASN A 52 -0.43 9.21 -0.52
CA ASN A 52 -1.86 9.50 -0.51
C ASN A 52 -2.62 8.53 0.42
N GLU A 53 -3.09 9.03 1.56
CA GLU A 53 -3.82 8.25 2.57
C GLU A 53 -5.21 7.73 2.11
N SER A 54 -5.70 8.19 0.95
CA SER A 54 -6.92 7.67 0.34
C SER A 54 -6.66 6.53 -0.65
N TYR A 55 -5.40 6.26 -1.00
CA TYR A 55 -5.03 5.21 -1.94
C TYR A 55 -4.58 3.96 -1.20
N TYR A 56 -5.37 2.90 -1.33
CA TYR A 56 -5.08 1.60 -0.74
C TYR A 56 -4.74 0.59 -1.82
N PHE A 57 -3.85 -0.35 -1.49
CA PHE A 57 -3.33 -1.33 -2.44
C PHE A 57 -3.33 -2.72 -1.82
N THR A 58 -3.40 -3.74 -2.67
CA THR A 58 -2.88 -5.05 -2.29
C THR A 58 -1.35 -5.03 -2.36
N VAL A 59 -0.69 -5.95 -1.66
CA VAL A 59 0.77 -6.12 -1.75
C VAL A 59 1.19 -6.36 -3.21
N ALA A 60 0.41 -7.15 -3.95
CA ALA A 60 0.68 -7.42 -5.36
C ALA A 60 0.64 -6.14 -6.22
N GLN A 61 -0.36 -5.27 -6.03
CA GLN A 61 -0.46 -3.99 -6.74
C GLN A 61 0.71 -3.06 -6.40
N ALA A 62 1.02 -2.90 -5.11
CA ALA A 62 2.12 -2.05 -4.67
C ALA A 62 3.47 -2.56 -5.18
N LYS A 63 3.70 -3.88 -5.14
CA LYS A 63 4.91 -4.54 -5.64
C LYS A 63 5.16 -4.23 -7.12
N GLN A 64 4.13 -4.38 -7.95
CA GLN A 64 4.22 -4.10 -9.39
C GLN A 64 4.56 -2.63 -9.68
N LEU A 65 4.00 -1.69 -8.92
CA LEU A 65 4.34 -0.26 -9.02
C LEU A 65 5.79 0.01 -8.63
N ILE A 66 6.26 -0.57 -7.52
CA ILE A 66 7.65 -0.40 -7.03
C ILE A 66 8.67 -0.96 -8.04
N GLN A 67 8.34 -2.05 -8.73
CA GLN A 67 9.16 -2.64 -9.78
C GLN A 67 9.37 -1.73 -11.01
N LEU A 68 8.60 -0.64 -11.15
CA LEU A 68 8.82 0.36 -12.21
C LEU A 68 10.06 1.24 -11.96
N VAL A 69 10.68 1.16 -10.78
CA VAL A 69 11.93 1.84 -10.43
C VAL A 69 13.09 0.86 -10.35
N SER A 70 14.20 1.21 -11.00
CA SER A 70 15.39 0.35 -11.13
C SER A 70 16.36 0.47 -9.96
N ASP A 71 16.43 1.63 -9.30
CA ASP A 71 17.30 1.85 -8.16
C ASP A 71 16.77 1.17 -6.89
N GLU A 72 17.61 0.42 -6.19
CA GLU A 72 17.19 -0.35 -5.01
C GLU A 72 16.88 0.53 -3.81
N SER A 73 17.62 1.62 -3.60
CA SER A 73 17.36 2.55 -2.50
C SER A 73 15.99 3.21 -2.66
N ASN A 74 15.61 3.53 -3.91
CA ASN A 74 14.28 4.01 -4.22
C ASN A 74 13.21 2.93 -3.99
N ARG A 75 13.43 1.68 -4.41
CA ARG A 75 12.48 0.59 -4.15
C ARG A 75 12.25 0.37 -2.66
N LEU A 76 13.31 0.44 -1.84
CA LEU A 76 13.21 0.35 -0.39
C LEU A 76 12.40 1.52 0.19
N ALA A 77 12.66 2.75 -0.23
CA ALA A 77 11.92 3.93 0.22
C ALA A 77 10.42 3.82 -0.11
N LEU A 78 10.08 3.41 -1.34
CA LEU A 78 8.71 3.22 -1.77
C LEU A 78 8.01 2.07 -1.02
N ALA A 79 8.70 0.95 -0.78
CA ALA A 79 8.16 -0.17 -0.02
C ALA A 79 7.79 0.21 1.43
N LYS A 80 8.63 1.03 2.08
CA LYS A 80 8.32 1.59 3.41
C LYS A 80 7.11 2.51 3.35
N SER A 81 7.08 3.44 2.39
CA SER A 81 5.97 4.38 2.21
C SER A 81 4.62 3.66 1.98
N ALA A 82 4.63 2.60 1.17
CA ALA A 82 3.43 1.84 0.84
C ALA A 82 2.82 1.08 2.03
N TYR A 83 3.60 0.72 3.07
CA TYR A 83 3.15 -0.20 4.13
C TYR A 83 1.88 0.27 4.84
N GLY A 84 1.73 1.57 5.09
CA GLY A 84 0.54 2.14 5.73
C GLY A 84 -0.75 1.97 4.92
N ASN A 85 -0.62 1.79 3.60
CA ASN A 85 -1.70 1.75 2.63
C ASN A 85 -2.00 0.33 2.11
N ILE A 86 -1.31 -0.69 2.63
CA ILE A 86 -1.56 -2.09 2.30
C ILE A 86 -2.83 -2.59 3.01
N THR A 87 -3.61 -3.38 2.28
CA THR A 87 -4.89 -3.95 2.73
C THR A 87 -4.79 -5.41 3.15
N ASP A 88 -3.77 -6.12 2.66
CA ASP A 88 -3.45 -7.53 2.90
C ASP A 88 -2.04 -7.69 3.50
N PRO A 89 -1.78 -7.12 4.69
CA PRO A 89 -0.44 -7.09 5.30
C PRO A 89 0.14 -8.47 5.60
N GLU A 90 -0.68 -9.51 5.71
CA GLU A 90 -0.26 -10.91 5.83
C GLU A 90 0.57 -11.38 4.63
N ASN A 91 0.37 -10.77 3.45
CA ASN A 91 1.10 -11.09 2.22
C ASN A 91 2.36 -10.23 2.03
N PHE A 92 2.67 -9.32 2.96
CA PHE A 92 3.71 -8.31 2.79
C PHE A 92 5.12 -8.92 2.64
N ASN A 93 5.32 -10.17 3.06
CA ASN A 93 6.57 -10.89 2.84
C ASN A 93 6.96 -10.97 1.35
N SER A 94 5.99 -10.98 0.43
CA SER A 94 6.29 -10.97 -1.01
C SER A 94 6.88 -9.65 -1.52
N MET A 95 6.79 -8.56 -0.73
CA MET A 95 7.40 -7.27 -1.03
C MET A 95 8.93 -7.34 -0.97
N TYR A 96 9.52 -8.20 -0.13
CA TYR A 96 10.99 -8.34 -0.05
C TYR A 96 11.64 -8.78 -1.36
N GLU A 97 10.87 -9.36 -2.29
CA GLU A 97 11.35 -9.79 -3.61
C GLU A 97 11.69 -8.62 -4.54
N VAL A 98 11.24 -7.38 -4.24
CA VAL A 98 11.66 -6.19 -4.99
C VAL A 98 13.06 -5.71 -4.60
N LEU A 99 13.66 -6.29 -3.56
CA LEU A 99 14.97 -5.90 -3.04
C LEU A 99 15.99 -7.01 -3.31
N THR A 100 17.19 -6.64 -3.76
CA THR A 100 18.25 -7.60 -4.06
C THR A 100 19.07 -7.88 -2.81
N SER A 101 19.51 -6.83 -2.12
CA SER A 101 20.43 -6.94 -1.00
C SER A 101 19.74 -7.40 0.27
N GLN A 102 20.45 -8.21 1.07
CA GLN A 102 19.96 -8.62 2.38
C GLN A 102 19.83 -7.43 3.33
N SER A 103 20.70 -6.42 3.19
CA SER A 103 20.63 -5.20 4.00
C SER A 103 19.30 -4.47 3.82
N SER A 104 18.86 -4.23 2.59
CA SER A 104 17.58 -3.56 2.34
C SER A 104 16.38 -4.40 2.81
N LYS A 105 16.44 -5.73 2.70
CA LYS A 105 15.41 -6.63 3.23
C LYS A 105 15.31 -6.55 4.76
N ASN A 106 16.45 -6.58 5.45
CA ASN A 106 16.52 -6.44 6.90
C ASN A 106 15.98 -5.07 7.35
N GLU A 107 16.33 -4.01 6.62
CA GLU A 107 15.87 -2.66 6.91
C GLU A 107 14.36 -2.51 6.72
N LEU A 108 13.79 -3.08 5.66
CA LEU A 108 12.34 -3.12 5.46
C LEU A 108 11.64 -3.93 6.56
N SER A 109 12.20 -5.08 6.95
CA SER A 109 11.65 -5.91 8.03
C SER A 109 11.64 -5.18 9.37
N ALA A 110 12.74 -4.50 9.72
CA ALA A 110 12.82 -3.68 10.93
C ALA A 110 11.79 -2.54 10.93
N TYR A 111 11.60 -1.88 9.79
CA TYR A 111 10.58 -0.84 9.63
C TYR A 111 9.16 -1.39 9.87
N VAL A 112 8.81 -2.50 9.23
CA VAL A 112 7.50 -3.15 9.37
C VAL A 112 7.22 -3.50 10.83
N ASN A 113 8.17 -4.16 11.52
CA ASN A 113 8.03 -4.53 12.92
C ASN A 113 7.80 -3.33 13.83
N THR A 114 8.50 -2.21 13.59
CA THR A 114 8.36 -0.97 14.36
C THR A 114 7.02 -0.31 14.10
N TYR A 115 6.57 -0.28 12.85
CA TYR A 115 5.29 0.30 12.46
C TYR A 115 4.11 -0.47 13.06
N SER A 116 4.15 -1.80 13.04
CA SER A 116 3.12 -2.65 13.64
C SER A 116 3.01 -2.43 15.14
N TYR A 117 4.15 -2.24 15.83
CA TYR A 117 4.19 -1.95 17.26
C TYR A 117 3.51 -0.61 17.61
N ASN A 118 3.77 0.45 16.83
CA ASN A 118 3.23 1.79 17.09
C ASN A 118 1.72 1.94 16.80
N ARG A 119 1.08 0.94 16.19
CA ARG A 119 -0.35 0.94 15.82
C ARG A 119 -1.23 0.17 16.81
N GLN A 120 -0.66 -0.45 17.84
CA GLN A 120 -1.36 -1.13 18.93
C GLN A 120 -1.71 -0.14 20.05
#